data_AF-A0A956AQP6-F1
#
_entry.id   AF-A0A956AQP6-F1
#
_cell.length_a   1.000
_cell.length_b   1.000
_cell.length_c   1.000
_cell.angle_alpha   90.00
_cell.angle_beta   90.00
_cell.angle_gamma   90.00
#
_symmetry.space_group_name_H-M   'P 1'
#
loop_
_entity.id
_entity.type
_entity.pdbx_description
1 polymer ?
#
loop_
_entity_poly.entity_id
_entity_poly.type
_entity_poly.pdbx_seq_one_letter_code
_entity_poly.pdbx_strand_id
1 'polypeptide(L)'
;MQLDSRTLSHLQQLEAESIHIIREAAAEFDKPVMLYSIGKDSSVLLRLALKAFAPGRIPFPLLHVDTTWKFREMITFRAEMQKRYDFDLIVHTNPAGANGEITPFTHGSNKYTGVMKTDALKQALTKYGFDCAFGGARRDEEKSRAKERVY
;
A
#
# COMPACT_ATOMS: atom_id res chain seq x y z
N MET A 1 27.97 10.27 -26.26
CA MET A 1 26.58 10.53 -26.67
C MET A 1 25.95 11.42 -25.60
N GLN A 2 25.87 12.73 -25.85
CA GLN A 2 25.16 13.65 -24.94
C GLN A 2 23.68 13.29 -25.00
N LEU A 3 23.12 12.86 -23.87
CA LEU A 3 21.67 12.71 -23.74
C LEU A 3 21.07 14.11 -23.89
N ASP A 4 20.21 14.29 -24.89
CA ASP A 4 19.45 15.51 -25.11
C ASP A 4 18.64 15.81 -23.83
N SER A 5 18.70 17.05 -23.35
CA SER A 5 18.13 17.52 -22.06
C SER A 5 16.61 17.36 -21.93
N ARG A 6 15.95 16.84 -22.97
CA ARG A 6 14.49 16.69 -23.10
C ARG A 6 14.01 15.24 -23.00
N THR A 7 14.91 14.26 -22.96
CA THR A 7 14.52 12.84 -22.92
C THR A 7 14.59 12.32 -21.49
N LEU A 8 13.44 11.95 -20.94
CA LEU A 8 13.38 11.29 -19.64
C LEU A 8 14.04 9.91 -19.72
N SER A 9 14.79 9.55 -18.67
CA SER A 9 15.19 8.16 -18.45
C SER A 9 13.97 7.29 -18.19
N HIS A 10 14.12 5.97 -18.39
CA HIS A 10 13.05 5.02 -18.13
C HIS A 10 12.44 5.14 -16.73
N LEU A 11 13.26 5.30 -15.69
CA LEU A 11 12.77 5.45 -14.31
C LEU A 11 12.06 6.78 -14.08
N GLN A 12 12.51 7.87 -14.73
CA GLN A 12 11.83 9.16 -14.64
C GLN A 12 10.46 9.12 -15.32
N GLN A 13 10.35 8.41 -16.44
CA GLN A 13 9.08 8.19 -17.11
C GLN A 13 8.12 7.38 -16.22
N LEU A 14 8.56 6.24 -15.67
CA LEU A 14 7.75 5.43 -14.76
C LEU A 14 7.33 6.20 -13.50
N GLU A 15 8.23 7.02 -12.95
CA GLU A 15 7.92 7.88 -11.81
C GLU A 15 6.85 8.92 -12.17
N ALA A 16 6.96 9.58 -13.33
CA ALA A 16 6.00 10.57 -13.79
C ALA A 16 4.62 9.94 -14.06
N GLU A 17 4.57 8.79 -14.73
CA GLU A 17 3.34 8.04 -14.98
C GLU A 17 2.67 7.62 -13.67
N SER A 18 3.44 7.08 -12.74
CA SER A 18 2.90 6.66 -11.42
C SER A 18 2.35 7.84 -10.61
N ILE A 19 3.06 8.98 -10.63
CA ILE A 19 2.60 10.20 -9.96
C ILE A 19 1.31 10.71 -10.60
N HIS A 20 1.19 10.67 -11.92
CA HIS A 20 -0.01 11.08 -12.64
C HIS A 20 -1.22 10.23 -12.21
N ILE A 21 -1.09 8.89 -12.22
CA ILE A 21 -2.15 7.96 -11.80
C ILE A 21 -2.60 8.23 -10.36
N ILE A 22 -1.64 8.46 -9.45
CA ILE A 22 -1.95 8.78 -8.04
C ILE A 22 -2.74 10.09 -7.93
N ARG A 23 -2.39 11.11 -8.71
CA ARG A 23 -3.07 12.42 -8.68
C ARG A 23 -4.47 12.34 -9.27
N GLU A 24 -4.67 11.66 -10.40
CA GLU A 24 -5.98 11.50 -11.02
C GLU A 24 -6.92 10.75 -10.08
N ALA A 25 -6.51 9.60 -9.55
CA ALA A 25 -7.31 8.86 -8.59
C ALA A 25 -7.62 9.68 -7.32
N ALA A 26 -6.67 10.47 -6.82
CA ALA A 26 -6.95 11.34 -5.67
C ALA A 26 -7.91 12.49 -5.99
N ALA A 27 -8.05 12.87 -7.26
CA ALA A 27 -8.96 13.92 -7.72
C ALA A 27 -10.37 13.39 -8.04
N GLU A 28 -10.48 12.14 -8.49
CA GLU A 28 -11.73 11.53 -8.97
C GLU A 28 -12.47 10.70 -7.92
N PHE A 29 -11.78 10.22 -6.87
CA PHE A 29 -12.37 9.42 -5.79
C PHE A 29 -12.51 10.23 -4.50
N ASP A 30 -13.62 10.02 -3.77
CA ASP A 30 -13.94 10.76 -2.54
C ASP A 30 -13.16 10.23 -1.32
N LYS A 31 -12.92 8.91 -1.28
CA LYS A 31 -12.28 8.23 -0.14
C LYS A 31 -11.19 7.25 -0.59
N PRO A 32 -10.11 7.73 -1.23
CA PRO A 32 -8.99 6.88 -1.56
C PRO A 32 -8.25 6.39 -0.31
N VAL A 33 -7.58 5.25 -0.42
CA VAL A 33 -6.67 4.72 0.60
C VAL A 33 -5.45 4.09 -0.07
N MET A 34 -4.28 4.18 0.55
CA MET A 34 -3.08 3.51 0.06
C MET A 34 -2.71 2.31 0.92
N LEU A 35 -2.61 1.12 0.31
CA LEU A 35 -2.23 -0.11 1.01
C LEU A 35 -0.72 -0.11 1.30
N TYR A 36 -0.36 -0.02 2.58
CA TYR A 36 1.02 0.04 3.05
C TYR A 36 1.41 -1.20 3.83
N SER A 37 2.08 -2.15 3.18
CA SER A 37 2.44 -3.45 3.76
C SER A 37 3.80 -3.46 4.48
N ILE A 38 4.55 -2.35 4.42
CA ILE A 38 5.93 -2.20 4.89
C ILE A 38 6.91 -3.07 4.05
N GLY A 39 6.52 -3.43 2.83
CA GLY A 39 7.39 -4.10 1.86
C GLY A 39 8.04 -3.11 0.89
N LYS A 40 8.99 -3.59 0.08
CA LYS A 40 9.72 -2.77 -0.90
C LYS A 40 8.79 -1.97 -1.83
N ASP A 41 7.76 -2.61 -2.39
CA ASP A 41 6.90 -1.99 -3.39
C ASP A 41 5.98 -0.95 -2.74
N SER A 42 5.44 -1.26 -1.56
CA SER A 42 4.64 -0.30 -0.80
C SER A 42 5.47 0.91 -0.31
N SER A 43 6.78 0.73 -0.09
CA SER A 43 7.68 1.85 0.24
C SER A 43 7.98 2.72 -0.97
N VAL A 44 8.10 2.14 -2.18
CA VAL A 44 8.16 2.90 -3.43
C VAL A 44 6.85 3.66 -3.65
N LEU A 45 5.70 3.02 -3.43
CA LEU A 45 4.39 3.65 -3.56
C LEU A 45 4.21 4.82 -2.60
N LEU A 46 4.61 4.67 -1.32
CA LEU A 46 4.66 5.77 -0.36
C LEU A 46 5.57 6.91 -0.86
N ARG A 47 6.76 6.59 -1.39
CA ARG A 47 7.67 7.61 -1.93
C ARG A 47 7.06 8.37 -3.11
N LEU A 48 6.35 7.67 -4.00
CA LEU A 48 5.66 8.26 -5.14
C LEU A 48 4.51 9.17 -4.68
N ALA A 49 3.71 8.76 -3.69
CA ALA A 49 2.66 9.61 -3.11
C ALA A 49 3.24 10.88 -2.47
N LEU A 50 4.34 10.76 -1.72
CA LEU A 50 5.02 11.93 -1.15
C LEU A 50 5.49 12.91 -2.24
N LYS A 51 5.96 12.41 -3.39
CA LYS A 51 6.32 13.26 -4.55
C LYS A 51 5.09 13.84 -5.23
N ALA A 52 4.01 13.07 -5.34
CA ALA A 52 2.78 13.48 -6.00
C ALA A 52 2.14 14.70 -5.31
N PHE A 53 2.21 14.78 -3.98
CA PHE A 53 1.55 15.86 -3.23
C PHE A 53 2.50 16.88 -2.60
N ALA A 54 3.81 16.77 -2.84
CA ALA A 54 4.78 17.76 -2.35
C ALA A 54 4.44 19.19 -2.86
N PRO A 55 4.59 20.24 -2.02
CA PRO A 55 5.07 20.21 -0.63
C PRO A 55 3.99 19.90 0.43
N GLY A 56 2.75 19.62 0.02
CA GLY A 56 1.65 19.27 0.92
C GLY A 56 1.72 17.85 1.49
N ARG A 57 0.79 17.55 2.40
CA ARG A 57 0.59 16.20 2.95
C ARG A 57 -0.17 15.32 1.95
N ILE A 58 -0.05 14.00 2.08
CA ILE A 58 -0.85 13.04 1.33
C ILE A 58 -2.33 13.26 1.74
N PRO A 59 -3.26 13.49 0.79
CA PRO A 59 -4.64 13.88 1.12
C PRO A 59 -5.55 12.71 1.51
N PHE A 60 -4.98 11.52 1.68
CA PHE A 60 -5.70 10.30 2.02
C PHE A 60 -4.91 9.43 3.00
N PRO A 61 -5.59 8.58 3.80
CA PRO A 61 -4.92 7.71 4.74
C PRO A 61 -4.19 6.57 4.04
N LEU A 62 -3.18 6.04 4.73
CA LEU A 62 -2.58 4.75 4.44
C LEU A 62 -3.24 3.67 5.30
N LEU A 63 -3.34 2.45 4.79
CA LEU A 63 -3.88 1.29 5.49
C LEU A 63 -2.83 0.19 5.62
N HIS A 64 -2.58 -0.24 6.85
CA HIS A 64 -1.79 -1.41 7.18
C HIS A 64 -2.68 -2.51 7.77
N VAL A 65 -2.76 -3.65 7.10
CA VAL A 65 -3.36 -4.86 7.66
C VAL A 65 -2.31 -5.58 8.52
N ASP A 66 -2.49 -5.50 9.84
CA ASP A 66 -1.57 -6.08 10.81
C ASP A 66 -2.02 -7.49 11.17
N THR A 67 -1.19 -8.46 10.80
CA THR A 67 -1.42 -9.87 11.08
C THR A 67 -0.80 -10.30 12.40
N THR A 68 -0.39 -9.40 13.31
CA THR A 68 0.22 -9.71 14.63
C THR A 68 1.47 -10.60 14.64
N TRP A 69 1.99 -10.96 13.46
CA TRP A 69 3.06 -11.93 13.24
C TRP A 69 4.14 -11.40 12.27
N LYS A 70 4.18 -10.09 12.06
CA LYS A 70 5.26 -9.43 11.32
C LYS A 70 6.52 -9.35 12.18
N PHE A 71 7.68 -9.30 11.53
CA PHE A 71 8.95 -9.02 12.22
C PHE A 71 8.86 -7.68 12.95
N ARG A 72 9.42 -7.63 14.17
CA ARG A 72 9.35 -6.44 15.03
C ARG A 72 9.96 -5.22 14.34
N GLU A 73 11.05 -5.43 13.62
CA GLU A 73 11.76 -4.43 12.83
C GLU A 73 10.86 -3.78 11.78
N MET A 74 9.93 -4.53 11.17
CA MET A 74 8.97 -3.94 10.23
C MET A 74 8.04 -2.97 10.95
N ILE A 75 7.57 -3.31 12.15
CA ILE A 75 6.67 -2.45 12.93
C ILE A 75 7.41 -1.20 13.42
N THR A 76 8.66 -1.34 13.85
CA THR A 76 9.52 -0.20 14.19
C THR A 76 9.70 0.72 12.98
N PHE A 77 10.08 0.17 11.83
CA PHE A 77 10.26 0.95 10.60
C PHE A 77 8.96 1.66 10.16
N ARG A 78 7.80 1.00 10.28
CA ARG A 78 6.48 1.61 10.02
C ARG A 78 6.26 2.86 10.87
N ALA A 79 6.53 2.78 12.18
CA ALA A 79 6.36 3.89 13.10
C ALA A 79 7.34 5.04 12.80
N GLU A 80 8.59 4.71 12.44
CA GLU A 80 9.58 5.70 12.01
C GLU A 80 9.16 6.44 10.74
N MET A 81 8.66 5.72 9.73
CA MET A 81 8.19 6.33 8.48
C MET A 81 6.98 7.22 8.68
N GLN A 82 6.02 6.79 9.50
CA GLN A 82 4.86 7.60 9.85
C GLN A 82 5.29 8.91 10.52
N LYS A 83 6.20 8.84 11.51
CA LYS A 83 6.72 10.04 12.19
C LYS A 83 7.54 10.94 11.25
N ARG A 84 8.35 10.35 10.36
CA ARG A 84 9.24 11.10 9.47
C ARG A 84 8.49 11.89 8.41
N TYR A 85 7.42 11.32 7.87
CA TYR A 85 6.70 11.88 6.72
C TYR A 85 5.30 12.39 7.06
N ASP A 86 4.89 12.28 8.33
CA ASP A 86 3.64 12.82 8.87
C ASP A 86 2.41 12.46 8.02
N PHE A 87 2.21 11.16 7.78
CA PHE A 87 1.01 10.64 7.10
C PHE A 87 0.07 9.95 8.08
N ASP A 88 -1.21 9.96 7.75
CA ASP A 88 -2.23 9.27 8.54
C ASP A 88 -2.18 7.76 8.23
N LEU A 89 -1.98 6.94 9.26
CA LEU A 89 -1.89 5.49 9.13
C LEU A 89 -2.99 4.81 9.94
N ILE A 90 -3.85 4.10 9.23
CA ILE A 90 -4.85 3.21 9.81
C ILE A 90 -4.22 1.82 9.92
N VAL A 91 -4.23 1.27 11.14
CA VAL A 91 -3.86 -0.12 11.39
C VAL A 91 -5.13 -0.92 11.62
N HIS A 92 -5.34 -1.99 10.85
CA HIS A 92 -6.48 -2.88 11.02
C HIS A 92 -6.01 -4.32 11.25
N THR A 93 -6.58 -4.96 12.27
CA THR A 93 -6.33 -6.34 12.62
C THR A 93 -7.67 -7.07 12.70
N ASN A 94 -7.73 -8.28 12.17
CA ASN A 94 -8.93 -9.11 12.34
C ASN A 94 -9.07 -9.51 13.82
N PRO A 95 -10.25 -9.30 14.44
CA PRO A 95 -10.47 -9.65 15.86
C PRO A 95 -10.12 -11.09 16.21
N ALA A 96 -10.38 -12.05 15.32
CA ALA A 96 -10.07 -13.46 15.57
C ALA A 96 -8.56 -13.68 15.79
N GLY A 97 -7.69 -12.99 15.05
CA GLY A 97 -6.25 -13.07 15.29
C GLY A 97 -5.79 -12.27 16.50
N ALA A 98 -6.42 -11.12 16.76
CA ALA A 98 -6.12 -10.31 17.94
C ALA A 98 -6.44 -11.06 19.24
N ASN A 99 -7.53 -11.83 19.26
CA ASN A 99 -7.96 -12.65 20.40
C ASN A 99 -7.22 -13.99 20.50
N GLY A 100 -6.32 -14.30 19.56
CA GLY A 100 -5.59 -15.58 19.53
C GLY A 100 -6.44 -16.78 19.11
N GLU A 101 -7.66 -16.57 18.62
CA GLU A 101 -8.55 -17.63 18.13
C GLU A 101 -7.98 -18.31 16.86
N ILE A 102 -7.16 -17.59 16.10
CA ILE A 102 -6.45 -18.10 14.94
C ILE A 102 -4.97 -17.73 14.97
N THR A 103 -4.09 -18.72 14.74
CA THR A 103 -2.64 -18.52 14.63
C THR A 103 -2.08 -19.32 13.45
N PRO A 104 -0.94 -18.92 12.86
CA PRO A 104 -0.36 -19.66 11.72
C PRO A 104 0.07 -21.08 12.11
N PHE A 105 0.34 -21.33 13.40
CA PHE A 105 0.75 -22.64 13.92
C PHE A 105 -0.42 -23.59 14.16
N THR A 106 -1.59 -23.08 14.54
CA THR A 106 -2.77 -23.89 14.86
C THR A 106 -3.64 -24.17 13.64
N HIS A 107 -3.65 -23.26 12.67
CA HIS A 107 -4.58 -23.30 11.53
C HIS A 107 -3.89 -23.41 10.17
N GLY A 108 -2.56 -23.45 10.14
CA GLY A 108 -1.78 -23.44 8.92
C GLY A 108 -1.78 -22.08 8.20
N SER A 109 -0.79 -21.87 7.34
CA SER A 109 -0.56 -20.59 6.67
C SER A 109 -1.71 -20.14 5.76
N ASN A 110 -2.37 -21.07 5.05
CA ASN A 110 -3.43 -20.74 4.10
C ASN A 110 -4.67 -20.17 4.80
N LYS A 111 -5.23 -20.90 5.79
CA LYS A 111 -6.41 -20.43 6.53
C LYS A 111 -6.09 -19.17 7.32
N TYR A 112 -4.92 -19.13 7.97
CA TYR A 112 -4.45 -17.95 8.66
C TYR A 112 -4.39 -16.72 7.75
N THR A 113 -3.78 -16.85 6.57
CA THR A 113 -3.64 -15.74 5.61
C THR A 113 -4.99 -15.28 5.06
N GLY A 114 -5.91 -16.20 4.78
CA GLY A 114 -7.26 -15.86 4.35
C GLY A 114 -7.97 -14.94 5.36
N VAL A 115 -7.99 -15.35 6.63
CA VAL A 115 -8.65 -14.58 7.71
C VAL A 115 -7.92 -13.28 8.02
N MET A 116 -6.59 -13.35 8.16
CA MET A 116 -5.80 -12.24 8.68
C MET A 116 -5.35 -11.23 7.63
N LYS A 117 -5.36 -11.58 6.35
CA LYS A 117 -5.08 -10.63 5.25
C LYS A 117 -6.33 -10.34 4.44
N THR A 118 -6.95 -11.35 3.84
CA THR A 118 -8.05 -11.14 2.89
C THR A 118 -9.30 -10.62 3.59
N ASP A 119 -9.76 -11.31 4.63
CA ASP A 119 -10.97 -10.89 5.35
C ASP A 119 -10.73 -9.62 6.16
N ALA A 120 -9.55 -9.49 6.77
CA ALA A 120 -9.12 -8.26 7.45
C ALA A 120 -9.13 -7.04 6.51
N LEU A 121 -8.60 -7.18 5.29
CA LEU A 121 -8.62 -6.10 4.30
C LEU A 121 -10.05 -5.75 3.90
N LYS A 122 -10.90 -6.74 3.59
CA LYS A 122 -12.32 -6.52 3.26
C LYS A 122 -13.06 -5.80 4.38
N GLN A 123 -12.84 -6.21 5.64
CA GLN A 123 -13.40 -5.56 6.82
C GLN A 123 -12.96 -4.09 6.89
N ALA A 124 -11.68 -3.79 6.70
CA ALA A 124 -11.17 -2.43 6.73
C ALA A 124 -11.78 -1.56 5.63
N LEU A 125 -11.77 -2.05 4.38
CA LEU A 125 -12.36 -1.34 3.23
C LEU A 125 -13.84 -1.02 3.47
N THR A 126 -14.60 -2.00 3.97
CA THR A 126 -16.04 -1.84 4.29
C THR A 126 -16.25 -0.86 5.45
N LYS A 127 -15.47 -0.99 6.53
CA LYS A 127 -15.61 -0.18 7.76
C LYS A 127 -15.40 1.31 7.51
N TYR A 128 -14.41 1.66 6.70
CA TYR A 128 -14.08 3.06 6.41
C TYR A 128 -14.79 3.59 5.15
N GLY A 129 -15.39 2.69 4.36
CA GLY A 129 -16.12 3.05 3.14
C GLY A 129 -15.21 3.64 2.07
N PHE A 130 -14.00 3.07 1.90
CA PHE A 130 -13.08 3.48 0.85
C PHE A 130 -13.62 3.08 -0.53
N ASP A 131 -13.53 3.99 -1.49
CA ASP A 131 -14.00 3.81 -2.87
C ASP A 131 -12.87 3.53 -3.87
N CYS A 132 -11.62 3.81 -3.48
CA CYS A 132 -10.42 3.49 -4.24
C CYS A 132 -9.29 3.01 -3.32
N ALA A 133 -8.52 2.01 -3.76
CA ALA A 133 -7.38 1.47 -3.01
C ALA A 133 -6.13 1.35 -3.89
N PHE A 134 -5.08 2.10 -3.56
CA PHE A 134 -3.79 1.99 -4.22
C PHE A 134 -3.04 0.74 -3.74
N GLY A 135 -2.75 -0.18 -4.67
CA GLY A 135 -1.97 -1.38 -4.43
C GLY A 135 -0.59 -1.33 -5.09
N GLY A 136 0.46 -1.75 -4.37
CA GLY A 136 1.84 -1.81 -4.90
C GLY A 136 2.15 -3.05 -5.73
N ALA A 137 1.14 -3.67 -6.34
CA ALA A 137 1.26 -4.97 -6.97
C ALA A 137 1.68 -4.77 -8.45
N ARG A 138 2.66 -5.53 -8.98
CA ARG A 138 3.17 -5.36 -10.36
C ARG A 138 2.88 -6.52 -11.32
N ARG A 139 2.72 -6.23 -12.62
CA ARG A 139 2.38 -7.21 -13.67
C ARG A 139 3.40 -8.34 -13.82
N ASP A 140 4.65 -8.08 -13.50
CA ASP A 140 5.78 -9.02 -13.63
C ASP A 140 5.94 -9.96 -12.42
N GLU A 141 5.12 -9.81 -11.37
CA GLU A 141 5.24 -10.62 -10.15
C GLU A 141 4.65 -12.02 -10.25
N GLU A 142 3.63 -12.20 -11.10
CA GLU A 142 2.95 -13.49 -11.28
C GLU A 142 2.33 -13.57 -12.69
N LYS A 143 2.31 -14.76 -13.30
CA LYS A 143 1.85 -14.93 -14.70
C LYS A 143 0.41 -14.47 -14.92
N SER A 144 -0.45 -14.65 -13.92
CA SER A 144 -1.86 -14.22 -13.99
C SER A 144 -2.04 -12.71 -14.10
N ARG A 145 -1.02 -11.93 -13.71
CA ARG A 145 -1.09 -10.47 -13.62
C ARG A 145 -0.61 -9.76 -14.88
N ALA A 146 -0.11 -10.50 -15.87
CA ALA A 146 0.44 -9.94 -17.11
C ALA A 146 -0.55 -9.04 -17.88
N LYS A 147 -1.87 -9.25 -17.71
CA LYS A 147 -2.94 -8.51 -18.38
C LYS A 147 -3.76 -7.61 -17.44
N GLU A 148 -3.31 -7.43 -16.19
CA GLU A 148 -3.96 -6.48 -15.27
C GLU A 148 -3.87 -5.05 -15.80
N ARG A 149 -4.91 -4.26 -15.56
CA ARG A 149 -5.00 -2.88 -16.03
C ARG A 149 -4.47 -1.93 -14.97
N VAL A 150 -4.02 -0.78 -15.44
CA VAL A 150 -3.66 0.36 -14.60
C VAL A 150 -4.78 1.38 -14.79
N TYR A 151 -5.16 2.03 -13.69
CA TYR A 151 -6.14 3.11 -13.68
C TYR A 151 -5.63 4.28 -14.54
#